data_AF-J3M902-F1
#
_entry.id   AF-J3M902-F1
#
_cell.length_a   1.000
_cell.length_b   1.000
_cell.length_c   1.000
_cell.angle_alpha   90.00
_cell.angle_beta   90.00
_cell.angle_gamma   90.00
#
_symmetry.space_group_name_H-M   'P 1'
#
loop_
_entity.id
_entity.type
_entity.pdbx_description
1 polymer ?
#
loop_
_entity_poly.entity_id
_entity_poly.type
_entity_poly.pdbx_seq_one_letter_code
_entity_poly.pdbx_strand_id
1 'polypeptide(L)'
;MPLSNNSLLGYINDLRVLLSATEGYLDEQFCQVEDLQDEANPKFAEEVVFLFFKDSARVMLNIEQAIIGASRVKNECTSFRNFCGEENAEGCTRSFQKVKREHTILRQKLGSYFQLLRQAGPAGIATRPAGK
;
A
#
# COMPACT_ATOMS: atom_id res chain seq x y z
N MET A 1 23.73 -29.65 -12.43
CA MET A 1 24.81 -29.35 -11.46
C MET A 1 24.48 -28.02 -10.79
N PRO A 2 24.66 -27.88 -9.46
CA PRO A 2 24.55 -26.56 -8.85
C PRO A 2 25.60 -25.61 -9.45
N LEU A 3 25.22 -24.35 -9.61
CA LEU A 3 26.13 -23.31 -10.07
C LEU A 3 27.27 -23.13 -9.05
N SER A 4 28.47 -22.77 -9.52
CA SER A 4 29.56 -22.37 -8.63
C SER A 4 29.18 -21.08 -7.87
N ASN A 5 29.70 -20.87 -6.66
CA ASN A 5 29.43 -19.66 -5.88
C ASN A 5 29.73 -18.36 -6.66
N ASN A 6 30.80 -18.34 -7.45
CA ASN A 6 31.14 -17.18 -8.28
C ASN A 6 30.11 -16.93 -9.38
N SER A 7 29.54 -17.99 -9.95
CA SER A 7 28.46 -17.88 -10.95
C SER A 7 27.14 -17.40 -10.34
N LEU A 8 26.85 -17.82 -9.10
CA LEU A 8 25.66 -17.37 -8.34
C LEU A 8 25.74 -15.88 -7.99
N LEU A 9 26.90 -15.42 -7.51
CA LEU A 9 27.12 -14.01 -7.20
C LEU A 9 26.99 -13.13 -8.45
N GLY A 10 27.51 -13.59 -9.60
CA GLY A 10 27.32 -12.91 -10.88
C GLY A 10 25.84 -12.77 -11.23
N TYR A 11 25.07 -13.85 -11.15
CA TYR A 11 23.63 -13.83 -11.44
C TYR A 11 22.84 -12.93 -10.48
N ILE A 12 23.16 -12.93 -9.19
CA ILE A 12 22.53 -12.04 -8.20
C ILE A 12 22.80 -10.57 -8.55
N ASN A 13 24.03 -10.25 -8.96
CA ASN A 13 24.38 -8.91 -9.36
C ASN A 13 23.63 -8.47 -10.63
N ASP A 14 23.51 -9.35 -11.62
CA ASP A 14 22.75 -9.08 -12.84
C ASP A 14 21.26 -8.84 -12.53
N LEU A 15 20.66 -9.65 -11.64
CA LEU A 15 19.29 -9.44 -11.17
C LEU A 15 19.12 -8.11 -10.44
N ARG A 16 20.08 -7.71 -9.59
CA ARG A 16 20.05 -6.40 -8.92
C ARG A 16 20.05 -5.25 -9.93
N VAL A 17 20.90 -5.31 -10.95
CA VAL A 17 20.96 -4.27 -12.01
C VAL A 17 19.67 -4.23 -12.82
N LEU A 18 19.09 -5.39 -13.13
CA LEU A 18 17.81 -5.48 -13.83
C LEU A 18 16.70 -4.78 -13.01
N LEU A 19 16.52 -5.19 -11.76
CA LEU A 19 15.45 -4.70 -10.89
C LEU A 19 15.60 -3.21 -10.54
N SER A 20 16.81 -2.68 -10.48
CA SER A 20 17.07 -1.26 -10.20
C SER A 20 17.13 -0.41 -11.47
N ALA A 21 18.22 -0.50 -12.22
CA ALA A 21 18.53 0.40 -13.32
C ALA A 21 17.70 0.16 -14.59
N THR A 22 17.24 -1.07 -14.81
CA THR A 22 16.54 -1.42 -16.06
C THR A 22 15.03 -1.31 -15.92
N GLU A 23 14.48 -1.89 -14.84
CA GLU A 23 13.04 -2.00 -14.64
C GLU A 23 12.48 -0.98 -13.63
N GLY A 24 13.33 -0.40 -12.79
CA GLY A 24 12.92 0.63 -11.83
C GLY A 24 12.04 0.12 -10.68
N TYR A 25 12.12 -1.18 -10.35
CA TYR A 25 11.43 -1.76 -9.20
C TYR A 25 12.09 -1.39 -7.87
N LEU A 26 13.41 -1.18 -7.87
CA LEU A 26 14.21 -0.86 -6.69
C LEU A 26 14.88 0.50 -6.87
N ASP A 27 14.82 1.34 -5.85
CA ASP A 27 15.52 2.62 -5.79
C ASP A 27 16.65 2.60 -4.75
N GLU A 28 17.30 3.75 -4.56
CA GLU A 28 18.41 3.91 -3.63
C GLU A 28 18.05 3.58 -2.17
N GLN A 29 16.76 3.61 -1.80
CA GLN A 29 16.35 3.21 -0.44
C GLN A 29 16.46 1.71 -0.23
N PHE A 30 16.27 0.90 -1.27
CA PHE A 30 16.42 -0.56 -1.15
C PHE A 30 17.89 -0.93 -0.87
N CYS A 31 18.85 -0.26 -1.51
CA CYS A 31 20.28 -0.46 -1.22
C CYS A 31 20.60 -0.23 0.26
N GLN A 32 19.99 0.78 0.89
CA GLN A 32 20.17 1.05 2.31
C GLN A 32 19.63 -0.07 3.20
N VAL A 33 18.56 -0.75 2.78
CA VAL A 33 18.03 -1.93 3.49
C VAL A 33 18.99 -3.11 3.36
N GLU A 34 19.62 -3.29 2.20
CA GLU A 34 20.63 -4.33 1.98
C GLU A 34 21.91 -4.07 2.79
N ASP A 35 22.35 -2.81 2.92
CA ASP A 35 23.54 -2.42 3.69
C ASP A 35 23.39 -2.64 5.20
N LEU A 36 22.15 -2.74 5.69
CA LEU A 36 21.86 -3.05 7.10
C LEU A 36 21.90 -4.57 7.39
N GLN A 37 22.06 -5.40 6.37
CA GLN A 37 22.20 -6.85 6.53
C GLN A 37 23.67 -7.21 6.79
N ASP A 38 23.93 -7.96 7.87
CA ASP A 38 25.26 -8.41 8.25
C ASP A 38 25.29 -9.89 8.64
N GLU A 39 26.45 -10.40 9.06
CA GLU A 39 26.60 -11.80 9.48
C GLU A 39 25.80 -12.14 10.75
N ALA A 40 25.49 -11.14 11.61
CA ALA A 40 24.70 -11.33 12.81
C ALA A 40 23.18 -11.35 12.50
N ASN A 41 22.76 -10.70 11.41
CA ASN A 41 21.39 -10.71 10.91
C ASN A 41 21.32 -10.91 9.37
N PRO A 42 21.59 -12.13 8.87
CA PRO A 42 21.70 -12.40 7.44
C PRO A 42 20.37 -12.39 6.68
N LYS A 43 19.24 -12.17 7.36
CA LYS A 43 17.89 -12.15 6.78
C LYS A 43 17.21 -10.80 6.90
N PHE A 44 17.91 -9.77 7.36
CA PHE A 44 17.30 -8.46 7.62
C PHE A 44 16.51 -7.91 6.42
N ALA A 45 17.10 -7.90 5.22
CA ALA A 45 16.42 -7.37 4.04
C ALA A 45 15.19 -8.22 3.65
N GLU A 46 15.29 -9.55 3.75
CA GLU A 46 14.18 -10.48 3.53
C GLU A 46 13.02 -10.21 4.50
N GLU A 47 13.33 -10.04 5.79
CA GLU A 47 12.34 -9.78 6.84
C GLU A 47 11.66 -8.43 6.68
N VAL A 48 12.40 -7.37 6.33
CA VAL A 48 11.84 -6.03 6.05
C VAL A 48 10.86 -6.09 4.88
N VAL A 49 11.26 -6.75 3.79
CA VAL A 49 10.41 -6.92 2.60
C VAL A 49 9.16 -7.73 2.93
N PHE A 50 9.32 -8.83 3.67
CA PHE A 50 8.20 -9.65 4.11
C PHE A 50 7.22 -8.87 5.00
N LEU A 51 7.75 -8.10 5.97
CA LEU A 51 6.94 -7.26 6.86
C LEU A 51 6.20 -6.18 6.08
N PHE A 52 6.86 -5.53 5.11
CA PHE A 52 6.25 -4.54 4.24
C PHE A 52 5.05 -5.10 3.46
N PHE A 53 5.18 -6.28 2.85
CA PHE A 53 4.07 -6.90 2.11
C PHE A 53 2.93 -7.30 3.04
N LYS A 54 3.24 -7.88 4.20
CA LYS A 54 2.26 -8.24 5.22
C LYS A 54 1.49 -7.02 5.74
N ASP A 55 2.19 -5.94 6.03
CA ASP A 55 1.60 -4.70 6.53
C ASP A 55 0.79 -3.99 5.43
N SER A 56 1.25 -4.01 4.19
CA SER A 56 0.52 -3.45 3.04
C SER A 56 -0.83 -4.14 2.83
N ALA A 57 -0.87 -5.48 2.90
CA ALA A 57 -2.12 -6.24 2.82
C ALA A 57 -3.10 -5.89 3.97
N ARG A 58 -2.57 -5.76 5.20
CA ARG A 58 -3.37 -5.38 6.38
C ARG A 58 -3.88 -3.94 6.26
N VAL A 59 -3.05 -2.99 5.83
CA VAL A 59 -3.42 -1.59 5.64
C VAL A 59 -4.51 -1.47 4.58
N MET A 60 -4.43 -2.22 3.49
CA MET A 60 -5.46 -2.24 2.46
C MET A 60 -6.81 -2.75 2.99
N LEU A 61 -6.80 -3.85 3.75
CA LEU A 61 -8.01 -4.36 4.42
C LEU A 61 -8.58 -3.35 5.43
N ASN A 62 -7.71 -2.69 6.20
CA ASN A 62 -8.12 -1.66 7.14
C ASN A 62 -8.73 -0.46 6.43
N ILE A 63 -8.19 -0.01 5.29
CA ILE A 63 -8.80 1.06 4.49
C ILE A 63 -10.18 0.65 3.98
N GLU A 64 -10.37 -0.59 3.54
CA GLU A 64 -11.67 -1.10 3.10
C GLU A 64 -12.71 -1.15 4.24
N GLN A 65 -12.28 -1.51 5.45
CA GLN A 65 -13.16 -1.64 6.61
C GLN A 65 -13.41 -0.32 7.34
N ALA A 66 -12.41 0.56 7.39
CA ALA A 66 -12.44 1.75 8.24
C ALA A 66 -13.30 2.88 7.68
N ILE A 67 -13.59 2.88 6.36
CA ILE A 67 -14.30 4.01 5.75
C ILE A 67 -15.70 3.61 5.30
N ILE A 68 -16.62 3.63 6.27
CA ILE A 68 -18.05 3.41 6.06
C ILE A 68 -18.57 4.40 5.01
N GLY A 69 -19.11 3.88 3.91
CA GLY A 69 -19.70 4.68 2.83
C GLY A 69 -18.70 5.27 1.81
N ALA A 70 -17.41 4.94 1.88
CA ALA A 70 -16.39 5.45 0.95
C ALA A 70 -16.34 4.72 -0.38
N SER A 71 -17.41 4.82 -1.17
CA SER A 71 -17.55 4.10 -2.44
C SER A 71 -16.35 4.26 -3.38
N ARG A 72 -15.82 5.49 -3.54
CA ARG A 72 -14.68 5.75 -4.43
C ARG A 72 -13.39 5.09 -3.96
N VAL A 73 -13.08 5.19 -2.66
CA VAL A 73 -11.89 4.53 -2.09
C VAL A 73 -12.00 3.01 -2.21
N LYS A 74 -13.18 2.45 -1.91
CA LYS A 74 -13.45 1.01 -2.03
C LYS A 74 -13.27 0.50 -3.46
N ASN A 75 -13.76 1.25 -4.46
CA ASN A 75 -13.62 0.87 -5.87
C ASN A 75 -12.15 0.81 -6.29
N GLU A 76 -11.35 1.81 -5.91
CA GLU A 76 -9.92 1.82 -6.26
C GLU A 76 -9.14 0.74 -5.51
N CYS A 77 -9.49 0.41 -4.26
CA CYS A 77 -8.90 -0.74 -3.54
C CYS A 77 -9.22 -2.07 -4.23
N THR A 78 -10.45 -2.21 -4.75
CA THR A 78 -10.86 -3.38 -5.53
C THR A 78 -10.04 -3.49 -6.82
N SER A 79 -9.88 -2.39 -7.56
CA SER A 79 -9.04 -2.36 -8.76
C SER A 79 -7.59 -2.71 -8.47
N PHE A 80 -7.02 -2.16 -7.39
CA PHE A 80 -5.66 -2.49 -6.97
C PHE A 80 -5.49 -3.98 -6.67
N ARG A 81 -6.41 -4.57 -5.89
CA ARG A 81 -6.41 -6.01 -5.60
C ARG A 81 -6.47 -6.86 -6.89
N ASN A 82 -7.31 -6.48 -7.85
CA ASN A 82 -7.43 -7.21 -9.11
C ASN A 82 -6.11 -7.18 -9.88
N PHE A 83 -5.48 -6.01 -10.02
CA PHE A 83 -4.19 -5.89 -10.70
C PHE A 83 -3.07 -6.66 -9.98
N CYS A 84 -3.11 -6.76 -8.64
CA CYS A 84 -2.18 -7.62 -7.91
C CYS A 84 -2.39 -9.11 -8.26
N GLY A 85 -3.65 -9.55 -8.35
CA GLY A 85 -3.97 -10.93 -8.74
C GLY A 85 -3.62 -11.27 -10.19
N GLU A 86 -3.56 -10.25 -11.06
CA GLU A 86 -3.13 -10.36 -12.46
C GLU A 86 -1.60 -10.22 -12.64
N GLU A 87 -0.83 -10.05 -11.56
CA GLU A 87 0.61 -9.75 -11.62
C GLU A 87 0.96 -8.51 -12.47
N ASN A 88 0.03 -7.55 -12.56
CA ASN A 88 0.15 -6.36 -13.39
C ASN A 88 0.75 -5.19 -12.61
N ALA A 89 2.08 -5.06 -12.64
CA ALA A 89 2.83 -4.05 -11.88
C ALA A 89 2.45 -2.60 -12.22
N GLU A 90 2.24 -2.29 -13.51
CA GLU A 90 1.83 -0.94 -13.94
C GLU A 90 0.42 -0.61 -13.45
N GLY A 91 -0.51 -1.57 -13.58
CA GLY A 91 -1.87 -1.48 -13.07
C GLY A 91 -1.93 -1.29 -11.56
N CYS A 92 -1.10 -2.04 -10.81
CA CYS A 92 -0.92 -1.89 -9.37
C CYS A 92 -0.46 -0.48 -9.00
N THR A 93 0.60 0.00 -9.64
CA THR A 93 1.16 1.34 -9.37
C THR A 93 0.12 2.42 -9.61
N ARG A 94 -0.59 2.36 -10.75
CA ARG A 94 -1.60 3.35 -11.13
C ARG A 94 -2.80 3.35 -10.18
N SER A 95 -3.34 2.17 -9.86
CA SER A 95 -4.51 2.06 -8.97
C SER A 95 -4.16 2.42 -7.52
N PHE A 96 -2.96 2.09 -7.04
CA PHE A 96 -2.51 2.51 -5.71
C PHE A 96 -2.41 4.03 -5.57
N GLN A 97 -1.90 4.73 -6.60
CA GLN A 97 -1.90 6.20 -6.63
C GLN A 97 -3.32 6.77 -6.55
N LYS A 98 -4.30 6.12 -7.21
CA LYS A 98 -5.72 6.51 -7.11
C LYS A 98 -6.30 6.28 -5.72
N VAL A 99 -5.99 5.16 -5.06
CA VAL A 99 -6.38 4.90 -3.66
C VAL A 99 -5.89 6.03 -2.75
N LYS A 100 -4.60 6.40 -2.84
CA LYS A 100 -4.01 7.52 -2.07
C LYS A 100 -4.75 8.84 -2.32
N ARG A 101 -5.06 9.14 -3.58
CA ARG A 101 -5.78 10.35 -3.99
C ARG A 101 -7.19 10.38 -3.41
N GLU A 102 -7.97 9.32 -3.62
CA GLU A 102 -9.37 9.26 -3.18
C GLU A 102 -9.49 9.29 -1.65
N HIS A 103 -8.57 8.63 -0.94
CA HIS A 103 -8.50 8.72 0.52
C HIS A 103 -8.28 10.17 0.99
N THR A 104 -7.33 10.88 0.37
CA THR A 104 -7.03 12.28 0.70
C THR A 104 -8.23 13.20 0.44
N ILE A 105 -8.87 13.05 -0.73
CA ILE A 105 -10.06 13.82 -1.12
C ILE A 105 -11.21 13.57 -0.14
N LEU A 106 -11.45 12.30 0.22
CA LEU A 106 -12.52 11.94 1.13
C LEU A 106 -12.29 12.51 2.53
N ARG A 107 -11.07 12.41 3.05
CA ARG A 107 -10.70 13.02 4.34
C ARG A 107 -10.98 14.52 4.35
N GLN A 108 -10.60 15.23 3.28
CA GLN A 108 -10.87 16.66 3.15
C GLN A 108 -12.38 16.96 3.11
N LYS A 109 -13.14 16.24 2.28
CA LYS A 109 -14.59 16.44 2.13
C LYS A 109 -15.34 16.16 3.44
N LEU A 110 -15.00 15.11 4.17
CA LEU A 110 -15.58 14.81 5.48
C LEU A 110 -15.23 15.89 6.50
N GLY A 111 -13.98 16.36 6.50
CA GLY A 111 -13.56 17.49 7.35
C GLY A 111 -14.43 18.73 7.13
N SER A 112 -14.62 19.13 5.87
CA SER A 112 -15.48 20.26 5.51
C SER A 112 -16.95 20.01 5.85
N TYR A 113 -17.46 18.81 5.58
CA TYR A 113 -18.84 18.43 5.90
C TYR A 113 -19.14 18.55 7.40
N PHE A 114 -18.29 17.97 8.25
CA PHE A 114 -18.47 18.07 9.71
C PHE A 114 -18.25 19.49 10.23
N GLN A 115 -17.40 20.30 9.58
CA GLN A 115 -17.26 21.71 9.90
C GLN A 115 -18.55 22.48 9.64
N LEU A 116 -19.18 22.27 8.48
CA LEU A 116 -20.47 22.89 8.14
C LEU A 116 -21.60 22.41 9.08
N LEU A 117 -21.64 21.12 9.43
CA LEU A 117 -22.60 20.59 10.40
C LEU A 117 -22.50 21.28 11.76
N ARG A 118 -21.28 21.56 12.24
CA ARG A 118 -21.09 22.30 13.50
C ARG A 118 -21.56 23.75 13.40
N GLN A 119 -21.38 24.39 12.25
CA GLN A 119 -21.79 25.77 12.01
C GLN A 119 -23.32 25.93 11.84
N ALA A 120 -23.99 24.93 11.27
CA ALA A 120 -25.43 24.96 11.04
C ALA A 120 -26.28 24.85 12.32
N GLY A 121 -25.67 24.49 13.47
CA GLY A 121 -26.39 24.18 14.71
C GLY A 121 -27.16 22.84 14.61
N PRO A 122 -27.72 22.32 15.72
CA PRO A 122 -28.48 21.07 15.68
C PRO A 122 -29.73 21.24 14.80
N ALA A 123 -29.74 20.57 13.65
CA ALA A 123 -30.90 20.49 12.77
C ALA A 123 -31.97 19.59 13.40
N GLY A 124 -32.74 20.16 14.33
CA GLY A 124 -33.89 19.51 14.96
C GLY A 124 -33.52 18.34 15.88
N ILE A 125 -34.31 18.15 16.94
CA ILE A 125 -34.14 17.08 17.92
C ILE A 125 -34.20 15.73 17.19
N ALA A 126 -33.13 14.94 17.28
CA ALA A 126 -33.12 13.55 16.82
C ALA A 126 -34.14 12.74 17.64
N THR A 127 -35.36 12.58 17.12
CA THR A 127 -36.34 11.65 17.69
C THR A 127 -35.90 10.23 17.37
N ARG A 128 -35.49 9.47 18.41
CA ARG A 128 -35.28 8.01 18.30
C ARG A 128 -36.56 7.38 17.75
N PRO A 129 -36.47 6.44 16.79
CA PRO A 129 -37.64 5.65 16.42
C PRO A 129 -38.06 4.83 17.64
N ALA A 130 -39.31 4.99 18.08
CA ALA A 130 -39.91 4.11 19.06
C ALA A 130 -39.96 2.69 18.46
N GLY A 131 -39.36 1.73 19.17
CA GLY A 131 -39.34 0.33 18.76
C GLY A 131 -40.75 -0.23 18.58
N LYS A 132 -40.90 -1.10 17.59
CA LYS A 132 -41.89 -2.16 17.57
C LYS A 132 -41.16 -3.49 17.56
#